data_AF-A0A800M3K9-F1
#
_entry.id   AF-A0A800M3K9-F1
#
_cell.length_a   1.000
_cell.length_b   1.000
_cell.length_c   1.000
_cell.angle_alpha   90.00
_cell.angle_beta   90.00
_cell.angle_gamma   90.00
#
_symmetry.space_group_name_H-M   'P 1'
#
loop_
_entity.id
_entity.type
_entity.pdbx_description
1 polymer ?
#
loop_
_entity_poly.entity_id
_entity_poly.type
_entity_poly.pdbx_seq_one_letter_code
_entity_poly.pdbx_strand_id
1 'polypeptide(L)'
;MTYPWYRLSLATLVVAFLAAGCGENPMGSAAPEAPGNAPVSADLFEGAAEQYDVPADLLASIAYTETRWEMVEGHEEFEGVAPAYGLMALRGERLTEGAQLARLSEADVRTRPEANVLAAAALLRQWADEAGIDRADLDAWAPVVARYSGIEAEAARDHYVREGVYGALREGVVVEGPDGTQLGSIAAHATAIEPIAEDPTYQRSADYGPAIWRSSPNYSSRPSGTSPSMVIIHTCEGSYSGCWGWLTNSQAGVSAHYVVNETGSEISQLVREDKKAWHIGASYDCSLNGSTQCSKNGQSSNNFTIGIEHAGYASQSSFNTGMIQTSAELSCDISQDHNIPRDQYHFVAHGTLQPYNRTDPGPNWPWTDYLNRINTECGSSGGGSEIIVDSNNNLNNTSEGYIDVSSNWTASSHSTDYQTGYWWAQTAAVSDGASFWFYLPTGGTKTIDAWWVAGSNRAPSAPFIMYNASGSSVGSTTVNMQSNGGKWNTLGTYTFTAGWNRVMLSRWTTSGYVVIADAVRIR
;
A
#
# COMPACT_ATOMS: atom_id res chain seq x y z
N MET A 1 10.57 61.80 7.15
CA MET A 1 11.65 62.24 6.24
C MET A 1 11.96 61.09 5.29
N THR A 2 12.21 61.44 4.03
CA THR A 2 12.20 60.66 2.78
C THR A 2 13.31 59.59 2.61
N TYR A 3 12.97 58.52 1.88
CA TYR A 3 13.72 57.61 0.95
C TYR A 3 15.18 57.97 0.54
N PRO A 4 16.03 57.08 -0.04
CA PRO A 4 15.72 55.93 -0.94
C PRO A 4 16.65 54.68 -0.92
N TRP A 5 16.29 53.72 -1.78
CA TRP A 5 16.99 52.51 -2.24
C TRP A 5 18.10 52.83 -3.27
N TYR A 6 19.11 51.96 -3.46
CA TYR A 6 19.70 51.65 -4.79
C TYR A 6 20.53 50.35 -4.84
N ARG A 7 20.61 49.84 -6.07
CA ARG A 7 21.08 48.57 -6.65
C ARG A 7 22.59 48.30 -6.52
N LEU A 8 23.01 47.02 -6.64
CA LEU A 8 24.32 46.67 -7.18
C LEU A 8 24.27 45.51 -8.19
N SER A 9 25.10 45.67 -9.22
CA SER A 9 25.16 44.94 -10.49
C SER A 9 26.01 43.68 -10.45
N LEU A 10 25.69 42.76 -11.38
CA LEU A 10 26.52 41.62 -11.81
C LEU A 10 27.88 42.07 -12.37
N ALA A 11 28.93 41.33 -12.03
CA ALA A 11 30.17 41.26 -12.81
C ALA A 11 30.63 39.80 -12.94
N THR A 12 30.71 39.36 -14.18
CA THR A 12 31.17 38.08 -14.69
C THR A 12 32.69 37.95 -14.56
N LEU A 13 33.20 36.78 -14.16
CA LEU A 13 34.62 36.45 -14.32
C LEU A 13 34.78 35.21 -15.21
N VAL A 14 35.51 35.42 -16.30
CA VAL A 14 35.97 34.44 -17.29
C VAL A 14 37.21 33.73 -16.74
N VAL A 15 37.29 32.40 -16.88
CA VAL A 15 38.55 31.66 -16.75
C VAL A 15 38.80 30.85 -18.01
N ALA A 16 40.03 31.01 -18.53
CA ALA A 16 40.52 30.53 -19.81
C ALA A 16 41.00 29.07 -19.74
N PHE A 17 40.85 28.37 -20.87
CA PHE A 17 41.47 27.08 -21.17
C PHE A 17 42.95 27.23 -21.54
N LEU A 18 43.81 26.33 -21.04
CA LEU A 18 45.06 25.92 -21.69
C LEU A 18 45.28 24.43 -21.44
N ALA A 19 45.76 23.75 -22.48
CA ALA A 19 45.67 22.31 -22.70
C ALA A 19 46.98 21.54 -22.40
N ALA A 20 46.76 20.24 -22.14
CA ALA A 20 47.56 19.07 -22.52
C ALA A 20 48.89 18.75 -21.79
N GLY A 21 48.91 17.57 -21.17
CA GLY A 21 50.10 16.81 -20.80
C GLY A 21 49.72 15.48 -20.14
N CYS A 22 49.99 14.37 -20.82
CA CYS A 22 49.57 13.01 -20.51
C CYS A 22 50.03 12.46 -19.15
N GLY A 23 49.20 11.62 -18.52
CA GLY A 23 49.58 10.79 -17.37
C GLY A 23 48.39 9.99 -16.82
N GLU A 24 48.36 8.70 -17.16
CA GLU A 24 47.74 7.55 -16.48
C GLU A 24 46.52 7.81 -15.54
N ASN A 25 45.33 7.32 -15.93
CA ASN A 25 44.15 7.23 -15.06
C ASN A 25 44.36 6.10 -14.03
N PRO A 26 44.43 6.39 -12.71
CA PRO A 26 44.07 5.41 -11.70
C PRO A 26 42.54 5.31 -11.67
N MET A 27 42.05 4.10 -11.40
CA MET A 27 40.64 3.75 -11.23
C MET A 27 39.82 4.87 -10.57
N GLY A 28 38.81 5.37 -11.29
CA GLY A 28 37.82 6.26 -10.73
C GLY A 28 37.08 5.54 -9.60
N SER A 29 37.20 6.07 -8.38
CA SER A 29 36.31 5.69 -7.30
C SER A 29 34.89 6.08 -7.72
N ALA A 30 34.00 5.10 -7.85
CA ALA A 30 32.57 5.35 -7.97
C ALA A 30 32.11 6.25 -6.82
N ALA A 31 31.23 7.20 -7.12
CA ALA A 31 30.48 7.92 -6.09
C ALA A 31 29.71 6.89 -5.23
N PRO A 32 29.57 7.09 -3.91
CA PRO A 32 28.80 6.18 -3.08
C PRO A 32 27.35 6.11 -3.59
N GLU A 33 26.89 4.90 -3.87
CA GLU A 33 25.48 4.61 -4.12
C GLU A 33 24.63 5.09 -2.93
N ALA A 34 23.41 5.52 -3.21
CA ALA A 34 22.43 5.85 -2.18
C ALA A 34 22.23 4.64 -1.25
N PRO A 35 22.18 4.83 0.08
CA PRO A 35 21.96 3.73 0.99
C PRO A 35 20.50 3.26 0.89
N GLY A 36 20.29 1.95 0.73
CA GLY A 36 18.98 1.30 0.77
C GLY A 36 18.53 0.78 -0.59
N ASN A 37 18.94 -0.44 -0.94
CA ASN A 37 18.30 -1.37 -1.90
C ASN A 37 19.14 -2.64 -2.16
N ALA A 38 20.04 -3.02 -1.25
CA ALA A 38 20.61 -4.37 -1.33
C ALA A 38 19.47 -5.36 -1.05
N PRO A 39 19.22 -6.35 -1.92
CA PRO A 39 18.17 -7.33 -1.69
C PRO A 39 18.45 -8.06 -0.37
N VAL A 40 17.44 -8.13 0.49
CA VAL A 40 17.48 -8.93 1.71
C VAL A 40 17.57 -10.39 1.25
N SER A 41 18.71 -11.04 1.51
CA SER A 41 18.89 -12.47 1.28
C SER A 41 18.91 -13.23 2.60
N ALA A 42 18.63 -14.53 2.55
CA ALA A 42 18.72 -15.42 3.71
C ALA A 42 20.08 -15.34 4.43
N ASP A 43 21.17 -15.10 3.69
CA ASP A 43 22.54 -14.93 4.21
C ASP A 43 22.65 -13.83 5.28
N LEU A 44 21.75 -12.84 5.27
CA LEU A 44 21.69 -11.78 6.28
C LEU A 44 21.45 -12.34 7.69
N PHE A 45 20.55 -13.31 7.80
CA PHE A 45 20.21 -13.95 9.07
C PHE A 45 21.29 -14.92 9.53
N GLU A 46 21.94 -15.61 8.59
CA GLU A 46 23.07 -16.50 8.89
C GLU A 46 24.24 -15.75 9.54
N GLY A 47 24.63 -14.60 8.99
CA GLY A 47 25.72 -13.80 9.56
C GLY A 47 25.44 -13.32 10.99
N ALA A 48 24.21 -12.88 11.27
CA ALA A 48 23.81 -12.49 12.62
C ALA A 48 23.71 -13.68 13.59
N ALA A 49 23.24 -14.83 13.08
CA ALA A 49 23.14 -16.08 13.82
C ALA A 49 24.51 -16.57 14.28
N GLU A 50 25.51 -16.58 13.40
CA GLU A 50 26.89 -16.97 13.73
C GLU A 50 27.51 -16.04 14.78
N GLN A 51 27.25 -14.73 14.67
CA GLN A 51 27.84 -13.74 15.56
C GLN A 51 27.25 -13.79 16.98
N TYR A 52 25.94 -14.00 17.11
CA TYR A 52 25.24 -13.92 18.40
C TYR A 52 24.81 -15.28 18.95
N ASP A 53 25.03 -16.37 18.22
CA ASP A 53 24.67 -17.74 18.62
C ASP A 53 23.15 -17.81 18.92
N VAL A 54 22.39 -17.37 17.91
CA VAL A 54 20.92 -17.38 17.79
C VAL A 54 20.58 -18.14 16.50
N PRO A 55 19.58 -19.03 16.45
CA PRO A 55 19.25 -19.73 15.21
C PRO A 55 18.84 -18.79 14.06
N ALA A 56 19.41 -18.98 12.88
CA ALA A 56 19.14 -18.13 11.70
C ALA A 56 17.67 -18.16 11.29
N ASP A 57 17.08 -19.35 11.18
CA ASP A 57 15.66 -19.50 10.83
C ASP A 57 14.72 -18.89 11.89
N LEU A 58 15.14 -18.81 13.15
CA LEU A 58 14.37 -18.11 14.19
C LEU A 58 14.37 -16.60 13.96
N LEU A 59 15.54 -16.00 13.69
CA LEU A 59 15.64 -14.57 13.34
C LEU A 59 14.81 -14.25 12.10
N ALA A 60 14.94 -15.09 11.08
CA ALA A 60 14.22 -14.99 9.83
C ALA A 60 12.69 -15.09 10.04
N SER A 61 12.23 -15.99 10.91
CA SER A 61 10.80 -16.15 11.24
C SER A 61 10.23 -14.99 12.05
N ILE A 62 11.01 -14.41 12.97
CA ILE A 62 10.63 -13.17 13.66
C ILE A 62 10.51 -12.04 12.64
N ALA A 63 11.51 -11.83 11.78
CA ALA A 63 11.47 -10.80 10.73
C ALA A 63 10.26 -10.97 9.80
N TYR A 64 9.94 -12.22 9.43
CA TYR A 64 8.81 -12.52 8.58
C TYR A 64 7.47 -12.19 9.26
N THR A 65 7.35 -12.53 10.54
CA THR A 65 6.15 -12.25 11.35
C THR A 65 5.97 -10.75 11.59
N GLU A 66 7.07 -10.02 11.83
CA GLU A 66 7.04 -8.59 12.10
C GLU A 66 6.77 -7.77 10.84
N THR A 67 7.52 -8.00 9.76
CA THR A 67 7.51 -7.10 8.60
C THR A 67 7.50 -7.79 7.25
N ARG A 68 7.35 -9.12 7.20
CA ARG A 68 7.43 -9.91 5.95
C ARG A 68 8.76 -9.71 5.21
N TRP A 69 9.84 -9.44 5.96
CA TRP A 69 11.17 -9.07 5.46
C TRP A 69 11.21 -7.75 4.68
N GLU A 70 10.27 -6.86 4.94
CA GLU A 70 10.33 -5.49 4.44
C GLU A 70 11.10 -4.60 5.41
N MET A 71 11.94 -3.72 4.87
CA MET A 71 12.65 -2.70 5.64
C MET A 71 11.70 -1.54 5.91
N VAL A 72 10.89 -1.66 6.95
CA VAL A 72 9.85 -0.68 7.27
C VAL A 72 10.41 0.54 7.99
N GLU A 73 9.82 1.69 7.70
CA GLU A 73 9.95 2.92 8.48
C GLU A 73 8.59 3.22 9.10
N GLY A 74 8.42 2.84 10.36
CA GLY A 74 7.17 3.06 11.06
C GLY A 74 6.97 4.51 11.48
N HIS A 75 5.72 4.87 11.74
CA HIS A 75 5.34 6.18 12.25
C HIS A 75 4.82 6.10 13.69
N GLU A 76 4.86 7.23 14.40
CA GLU A 76 4.29 7.33 15.74
C GLU A 76 2.76 7.35 15.61
N GLU A 77 2.12 6.21 15.88
CA GLU A 77 0.67 6.10 15.79
C GLU A 77 -0.07 6.67 17.00
N PHE A 78 0.59 6.65 18.17
CA PHE A 78 0.02 7.13 19.42
C PHE A 78 1.09 7.91 20.18
N GLU A 79 0.69 9.00 20.82
CA GLU A 79 1.59 9.83 21.60
C GLU A 79 2.34 8.99 22.64
N GLY A 80 3.67 8.99 22.55
CA GLY A 80 4.55 8.25 23.45
C GLY A 80 4.78 6.78 23.09
N VAL A 81 4.21 6.28 22.00
CA VAL A 81 4.48 4.94 21.46
C VAL A 81 5.54 5.04 20.37
N ALA A 82 6.72 4.52 20.64
CA ALA A 82 7.83 4.59 19.69
C ALA A 82 7.51 3.81 18.38
N PRO A 83 7.82 4.39 17.20
CA PRO A 83 7.69 3.70 15.92
C PRO A 83 8.63 2.49 15.80
N ALA A 84 8.23 1.53 14.98
CA ALA A 84 9.04 0.37 14.61
C ALA A 84 9.93 0.64 13.39
N TYR A 85 11.11 0.02 13.37
CA TYR A 85 12.05 0.16 12.27
C TYR A 85 12.64 -1.17 11.83
N GLY A 86 12.78 -1.30 10.52
CA GLY A 86 13.49 -2.36 9.82
C GLY A 86 12.88 -3.73 9.92
N LEU A 87 13.62 -4.72 9.40
CA LEU A 87 13.18 -6.11 9.26
C LEU A 87 12.66 -6.75 10.56
N MET A 88 13.18 -6.31 11.68
CA MET A 88 12.90 -6.87 13.00
C MET A 88 11.89 -6.03 13.79
N ALA A 89 11.33 -4.95 13.21
CA ALA A 89 10.40 -4.01 13.83
C ALA A 89 10.84 -3.50 15.22
N LEU A 90 12.15 -3.23 15.38
CA LEU A 90 12.72 -2.72 16.63
C LEU A 90 12.15 -1.34 16.94
N ARG A 91 11.74 -1.13 18.20
CA ARG A 91 11.13 0.13 18.67
C ARG A 91 11.55 0.45 20.11
N GLY A 92 11.60 1.74 20.44
CA GLY A 92 11.86 2.24 21.79
C GLY A 92 13.11 1.62 22.42
N GLU A 93 12.98 1.15 23.66
CA GLU A 93 14.08 0.53 24.41
C GLU A 93 14.69 -0.69 23.70
N ARG A 94 13.90 -1.50 22.97
CA ARG A 94 14.44 -2.65 22.21
C ARG A 94 15.42 -2.20 21.13
N LEU A 95 15.14 -1.08 20.47
CA LEU A 95 16.04 -0.51 19.46
C LEU A 95 17.30 0.03 20.12
N THR A 96 17.16 0.82 21.19
CA THR A 96 18.30 1.41 21.90
C THR A 96 19.21 0.35 22.54
N GLU A 97 18.65 -0.64 23.24
CA GLU A 97 19.39 -1.73 23.88
C GLU A 97 20.03 -2.63 22.82
N GLY A 98 19.29 -3.04 21.79
CA GLY A 98 19.83 -3.84 20.68
C GLY A 98 21.00 -3.15 19.98
N ALA A 99 20.89 -1.85 19.69
CA ALA A 99 21.98 -1.07 19.11
C ALA A 99 23.23 -1.05 20.01
N GLN A 100 23.05 -0.85 21.31
CA GLN A 100 24.14 -0.85 22.29
C GLN A 100 24.85 -2.21 22.37
N LEU A 101 24.09 -3.30 22.46
CA LEU A 101 24.63 -4.67 22.51
C LEU A 101 25.37 -5.04 21.22
N ALA A 102 24.85 -4.59 20.07
CA ALA A 102 25.49 -4.79 18.78
C ALA A 102 26.66 -3.84 18.50
N ARG A 103 26.87 -2.83 19.35
CA ARG A 103 27.85 -1.74 19.17
C ARG A 103 27.64 -0.98 17.86
N LEU A 104 26.37 -0.74 17.52
CA LEU A 104 25.92 -0.02 16.34
C LEU A 104 25.28 1.31 16.75
N SER A 105 25.18 2.24 15.81
CA SER A 105 24.40 3.46 16.04
C SER A 105 22.91 3.18 15.86
N GLU A 106 22.05 3.86 16.61
CA GLU A 106 20.59 3.75 16.38
C GLU A 106 20.21 4.15 14.95
N ALA A 107 20.93 5.10 14.34
CA ALA A 107 20.69 5.52 12.97
C ALA A 107 20.93 4.38 11.96
N ASP A 108 22.00 3.60 12.15
CA ASP A 108 22.26 2.42 11.30
C ASP A 108 21.20 1.35 11.52
N VAL A 109 20.82 1.07 12.78
CA VAL A 109 19.78 0.08 13.11
C VAL A 109 18.43 0.43 12.49
N ARG A 110 18.12 1.72 12.34
CA ARG A 110 16.88 2.18 11.68
C ARG A 110 16.90 2.07 10.16
N THR A 111 18.08 2.16 9.52
CA THR A 111 18.18 2.40 8.07
C THR A 111 18.89 1.29 7.29
N ARG A 112 19.61 0.39 7.97
CA ARG A 112 20.35 -0.70 7.34
C ARG A 112 19.80 -2.07 7.77
N PRO A 113 19.38 -2.92 6.80
CA PRO A 113 18.89 -4.27 7.09
C PRO A 113 19.83 -5.09 7.99
N GLU A 114 21.12 -5.12 7.66
CA GLU A 114 22.16 -5.83 8.43
C GLU A 114 22.27 -5.34 9.87
N ALA A 115 22.32 -4.02 10.08
CA ALA A 115 22.42 -3.44 11.41
C ALA A 115 21.17 -3.74 12.26
N ASN A 116 20.00 -3.74 11.62
CA ASN A 116 18.73 -4.04 12.26
C ASN A 116 18.68 -5.50 12.76
N VAL A 117 19.07 -6.45 11.91
CA VAL A 117 19.11 -7.87 12.27
C VAL A 117 20.17 -8.15 13.35
N LEU A 118 21.37 -7.56 13.24
CA LEU A 118 22.43 -7.70 14.25
C LEU A 118 21.98 -7.17 15.63
N ALA A 119 21.30 -6.02 15.66
CA ALA A 119 20.78 -5.45 16.90
C ALA A 119 19.72 -6.36 17.56
N ALA A 120 18.81 -6.93 16.77
CA ALA A 120 17.80 -7.85 17.28
C ALA A 120 18.44 -9.17 17.77
N ALA A 121 19.40 -9.72 17.01
CA ALA A 121 20.12 -10.94 17.39
C ALA A 121 20.91 -10.75 18.71
N ALA A 122 21.56 -9.61 18.89
CA ALA A 122 22.27 -9.28 20.12
C ALA A 122 21.33 -9.22 21.33
N LEU A 123 20.15 -8.62 21.16
CA LEU A 123 19.11 -8.52 22.18
C LEU A 123 18.53 -9.90 22.55
N LEU A 124 18.17 -10.69 21.54
CA LEU A 124 17.65 -12.05 21.72
C LEU A 124 18.67 -12.94 22.44
N ARG A 125 19.95 -12.81 22.09
CA ARG A 125 21.04 -13.51 22.79
C ARG A 125 21.08 -13.18 24.28
N GLN A 126 21.07 -11.90 24.64
CA GLN A 126 21.08 -11.50 26.05
C GLN A 126 19.88 -12.10 26.80
N TRP A 127 18.68 -12.02 26.22
CA TRP A 127 17.48 -12.53 26.87
C TRP A 127 17.44 -14.06 26.97
N ALA A 128 18.05 -14.77 26.03
CA ALA A 128 18.23 -16.21 26.13
C ALA A 128 19.22 -16.60 27.24
N ASP A 129 20.32 -15.86 27.40
CA ASP A 129 21.25 -16.05 28.52
C ASP A 129 20.56 -15.76 29.87
N GLU A 130 19.73 -14.72 29.95
CA GLU A 130 18.91 -14.41 31.14
C GLU A 130 17.89 -15.51 31.46
N ALA A 131 17.26 -16.08 30.44
CA ALA A 131 16.29 -17.16 30.59
C ALA A 131 16.94 -18.53 30.88
N GLY A 132 18.24 -18.67 30.64
CA GLY A 132 18.98 -19.91 30.86
C GLY A 132 18.55 -21.05 29.93
N ILE A 133 18.12 -20.72 28.71
CA ILE A 133 17.62 -21.70 27.73
C ILE A 133 18.77 -22.39 26.98
N ASP A 134 18.53 -23.61 26.49
CA ASP A 134 19.43 -24.23 25.51
C ASP A 134 19.20 -23.56 24.14
N ARG A 135 20.17 -22.74 23.72
CA ARG A 135 20.05 -21.94 22.50
C ARG A 135 20.08 -22.78 21.21
N ALA A 136 20.52 -24.04 21.29
CA ALA A 136 20.45 -24.99 20.18
C ALA A 136 19.07 -25.64 20.02
N ASP A 137 18.23 -25.60 21.06
CA ASP A 137 16.86 -26.10 21.02
C ASP A 137 15.91 -24.98 20.58
N LEU A 138 15.40 -25.07 19.34
CA LEU A 138 14.46 -24.10 18.79
C LEU A 138 13.22 -23.92 19.66
N ASP A 139 12.72 -24.96 20.33
CA ASP A 139 11.50 -24.87 21.14
C ASP A 139 11.74 -24.12 22.46
N ALA A 140 12.98 -24.15 22.97
CA ALA A 140 13.36 -23.44 24.19
C ALA A 140 13.32 -21.90 24.03
N TRP A 141 13.30 -21.39 22.79
CA TRP A 141 13.23 -19.95 22.50
C TRP A 141 11.84 -19.35 22.68
N ALA A 142 10.77 -20.14 22.79
CA ALA A 142 9.39 -19.64 22.82
C ALA A 142 9.13 -18.52 23.87
N PRO A 143 9.64 -18.61 25.12
CA PRO A 143 9.49 -17.52 26.10
C PRO A 143 10.24 -16.24 25.71
N VAL A 144 11.37 -16.36 25.01
CA VAL A 144 12.17 -15.20 24.53
C VAL A 144 11.45 -14.54 23.36
N VAL A 145 10.87 -15.31 22.44
CA VAL A 145 10.01 -14.82 21.36
C VAL A 145 8.78 -14.11 21.91
N ALA A 146 8.15 -14.68 22.94
CA ALA A 146 7.00 -14.08 23.62
C ALA A 146 7.39 -12.71 24.23
N ARG A 147 8.55 -12.61 24.89
CA ARG A 147 9.10 -11.34 25.38
C ARG A 147 9.39 -10.36 24.24
N TYR A 148 9.96 -10.86 23.13
CA TYR A 148 10.29 -10.04 21.96
C TYR A 148 9.07 -9.34 21.39
N SER A 149 7.93 -10.03 21.30
CA SER A 149 6.69 -9.46 20.75
C SER A 149 6.28 -8.12 21.40
N GLY A 150 6.54 -7.95 22.70
CA GLY A 150 6.05 -6.82 23.48
C GLY A 150 4.52 -6.81 23.64
N ILE A 151 3.82 -7.89 23.31
CA ILE A 151 2.36 -7.97 23.36
C ILE A 151 1.90 -8.30 24.79
N GLU A 152 1.09 -7.41 25.36
CA GLU A 152 0.56 -7.57 26.72
C GLU A 152 -0.56 -8.62 26.79
N ALA A 153 -1.50 -8.56 25.84
CA ALA A 153 -2.65 -9.46 25.79
C ALA A 153 -2.19 -10.90 25.56
N GLU A 154 -2.43 -11.77 26.54
CA GLU A 154 -1.92 -13.15 26.57
C GLU A 154 -2.30 -13.94 25.32
N ALA A 155 -3.59 -13.94 24.94
CA ALA A 155 -4.05 -14.62 23.74
C ALA A 155 -3.38 -14.12 22.46
N ALA A 156 -3.08 -12.81 22.38
CA ALA A 156 -2.41 -12.23 21.21
C ALA A 156 -0.92 -12.57 21.20
N ARG A 157 -0.26 -12.56 22.36
CA ARG A 157 1.13 -12.99 22.49
C ARG A 157 1.28 -14.47 22.15
N ASP A 158 0.36 -15.31 22.60
CA ASP A 158 0.37 -16.74 22.27
C ASP A 158 0.16 -16.97 20.77
N HIS A 159 -0.73 -16.20 20.14
CA HIS A 159 -0.93 -16.23 18.69
C HIS A 159 0.34 -15.79 17.93
N TYR A 160 1.00 -14.71 18.37
CA TYR A 160 2.26 -14.26 17.77
C TYR A 160 3.32 -15.37 17.79
N VAL A 161 3.46 -16.05 18.93
CA VAL A 161 4.43 -17.14 19.09
C VAL A 161 4.04 -18.34 18.22
N ARG A 162 2.83 -18.88 18.38
CA ARG A 162 2.43 -20.18 17.82
C ARG A 162 2.05 -20.16 16.34
N GLU A 163 1.41 -19.09 15.89
CA GLU A 163 0.92 -18.94 14.51
C GLU A 163 1.84 -18.05 13.67
N GLY A 164 2.46 -17.03 14.28
CA GLY A 164 3.42 -16.18 13.60
C GLY A 164 4.78 -16.88 13.46
N VAL A 165 5.57 -16.84 14.53
CA VAL A 165 6.98 -17.26 14.49
C VAL A 165 7.13 -18.77 14.32
N TYR A 166 6.49 -19.56 15.19
CA TYR A 166 6.56 -21.03 15.08
C TYR A 166 5.71 -21.58 13.95
N GLY A 167 4.70 -20.85 13.46
CA GLY A 167 3.99 -21.19 12.23
C GLY A 167 4.94 -21.14 11.03
N ALA A 168 5.67 -20.04 10.87
CA ALA A 168 6.68 -19.91 9.82
C ALA A 168 7.79 -20.97 9.91
N LEU A 169 8.32 -21.24 11.11
CA LEU A 169 9.31 -22.30 11.33
C LEU A 169 8.77 -23.69 10.97
N ARG A 170 7.54 -24.00 11.36
CA ARG A 170 6.95 -25.33 11.18
C ARG A 170 6.64 -25.62 9.72
N GLU A 171 6.09 -24.64 9.00
CA GLU A 171 5.65 -24.81 7.63
C GLU A 171 6.80 -24.64 6.62
N GLY A 172 7.79 -23.82 6.98
CA GLY A 172 8.74 -23.29 6.02
C GLY A 172 8.07 -22.27 5.10
N VAL A 173 8.81 -21.24 4.72
CA VAL A 173 8.26 -20.10 3.99
C VAL A 173 9.20 -19.73 2.86
N VAL A 174 8.66 -19.52 1.66
CA VAL A 174 9.35 -18.79 0.59
C VAL A 174 8.94 -17.33 0.70
N VAL A 175 9.90 -16.43 0.84
CA VAL A 175 9.66 -15.00 0.94
C VAL A 175 9.89 -14.38 -0.43
N GLU A 176 8.86 -13.75 -0.98
CA GLU A 176 8.88 -13.10 -2.28
C GLU A 176 8.79 -11.58 -2.09
N GLY A 177 9.46 -10.85 -2.97
CA GLY A 177 9.36 -9.41 -3.07
C GLY A 177 8.13 -8.97 -3.89
N PRO A 178 7.91 -7.65 -3.99
CA PRO A 178 6.77 -7.07 -4.69
C PRO A 178 6.54 -7.53 -6.14
N ASP A 179 7.62 -7.90 -6.84
CA ASP A 179 7.61 -8.35 -8.24
C ASP A 179 7.57 -9.88 -8.38
N GLY A 180 7.38 -10.61 -7.28
CA GLY A 180 7.45 -12.07 -7.22
C GLY A 180 8.88 -12.63 -7.20
N THR A 181 9.91 -11.78 -7.11
CA THR A 181 11.29 -12.25 -6.94
C THR A 181 11.46 -12.90 -5.58
N GLN A 182 11.96 -14.13 -5.54
CA GLN A 182 12.29 -14.79 -4.28
C GLN A 182 13.43 -14.04 -3.57
N LEU A 183 13.15 -13.48 -2.39
CA LEU A 183 14.12 -12.83 -1.50
C LEU A 183 14.89 -13.87 -0.67
N GLY A 184 14.22 -14.96 -0.30
CA GLY A 184 14.85 -16.08 0.39
C GLY A 184 13.82 -17.10 0.87
N SER A 185 14.22 -17.91 1.85
CA SER A 185 13.33 -18.90 2.45
C SER A 185 13.69 -19.20 3.90
N ILE A 186 12.69 -19.61 4.66
CA ILE A 186 12.80 -20.19 6.00
C ILE A 186 12.63 -21.70 5.83
N ALA A 187 13.56 -22.49 6.33
CA ALA A 187 13.44 -23.94 6.28
C ALA A 187 12.33 -24.43 7.23
N ALA A 188 11.63 -25.50 6.85
CA ALA A 188 10.67 -26.15 7.73
C ALA A 188 11.40 -26.95 8.83
N HIS A 189 10.95 -26.81 10.07
CA HIS A 189 11.49 -27.45 11.27
C HIS A 189 10.43 -28.26 12.00
N ALA A 190 10.83 -29.40 12.55
CA ALA A 190 10.01 -30.10 13.53
C ALA A 190 10.08 -29.34 14.86
N THR A 191 8.94 -28.85 15.33
CA THR A 191 8.79 -28.12 16.61
C THR A 191 7.72 -28.80 17.45
N ALA A 192 7.92 -28.85 18.78
CA ALA A 192 6.92 -29.27 19.74
C ALA A 192 5.94 -28.14 20.13
N ILE A 193 6.16 -26.91 19.64
CA ILE A 193 5.23 -25.79 19.81
C ILE A 193 4.06 -25.99 18.84
N GLU A 194 3.01 -26.60 19.35
CA GLU A 194 1.80 -26.88 18.58
C GLU A 194 1.04 -25.60 18.17
N PRO A 195 0.40 -25.60 16.99
CA PRO A 195 -0.57 -24.57 16.63
C PRO A 195 -1.64 -24.44 17.72
N ILE A 196 -2.24 -23.26 17.81
CA ILE A 196 -3.45 -23.04 18.57
C ILE A 196 -4.50 -23.98 17.98
N ALA A 197 -4.93 -24.95 18.78
CA ALA A 197 -6.02 -25.83 18.39
C ALA A 197 -7.21 -24.96 17.99
N GLU A 198 -7.84 -25.25 16.84
CA GLU A 198 -9.09 -24.59 16.47
C GLU A 198 -10.05 -24.75 17.65
N ASP A 199 -10.34 -23.66 18.36
CA ASP A 199 -11.30 -23.69 19.45
C ASP A 199 -12.68 -23.61 18.79
N PRO A 200 -13.49 -24.69 18.82
CA PRO A 200 -14.84 -24.66 18.27
C PRO A 200 -15.75 -23.68 19.04
N THR A 201 -15.29 -23.10 20.14
CA THR A 201 -15.97 -22.05 20.91
C THR A 201 -15.57 -20.63 20.50
N TYR A 202 -14.58 -20.43 19.60
CA TYR A 202 -14.35 -19.13 19.00
C TYR A 202 -15.64 -18.67 18.34
N GLN A 203 -16.24 -17.61 18.89
CA GLN A 203 -17.45 -17.05 18.35
C GLN A 203 -17.13 -16.52 16.95
N ARG A 204 -17.83 -17.02 15.93
CA ARG A 204 -17.79 -16.38 14.61
C ARG A 204 -18.49 -15.02 14.70
N SER A 205 -18.04 -14.09 13.88
CA SER A 205 -18.67 -12.79 13.74
C SER A 205 -20.13 -12.96 13.28
N ALA A 206 -21.01 -12.13 13.84
CA ALA A 206 -22.42 -12.11 13.46
C ALA A 206 -22.68 -11.21 12.24
N ASP A 207 -21.77 -10.29 11.95
CA ASP A 207 -21.87 -9.37 10.81
C ASP A 207 -21.21 -10.02 9.58
N TYR A 208 -19.96 -10.51 9.72
CA TYR A 208 -19.21 -11.21 8.67
C TYR A 208 -18.79 -12.62 9.11
N GLY A 209 -19.58 -13.64 8.76
CA GLY A 209 -19.43 -15.02 9.25
C GLY A 209 -18.02 -15.63 9.23
N PRO A 210 -17.16 -15.39 8.22
CA PRO A 210 -15.79 -15.90 8.21
C PRO A 210 -14.89 -15.34 9.32
N ALA A 211 -15.14 -14.12 9.82
CA ALA A 211 -14.29 -13.51 10.84
C ALA A 211 -14.45 -14.16 12.22
N ILE A 212 -13.36 -14.18 12.98
CA ILE A 212 -13.33 -14.60 14.38
C ILE A 212 -13.62 -13.40 15.27
N TRP A 213 -14.57 -13.54 16.19
CA TRP A 213 -14.96 -12.49 17.13
C TRP A 213 -13.95 -12.37 18.27
N ARG A 214 -13.37 -11.18 18.41
CA ARG A 214 -12.44 -10.81 19.50
C ARG A 214 -12.85 -9.45 20.06
N SER A 215 -13.84 -9.44 20.96
CA SER A 215 -14.50 -8.21 21.41
C SER A 215 -13.51 -7.17 21.98
N SER A 216 -13.52 -5.97 21.40
CA SER A 216 -12.93 -4.78 22.02
C SER A 216 -13.92 -4.12 22.98
N PRO A 217 -13.48 -3.61 24.14
CA PRO A 217 -14.31 -2.78 25.01
C PRO A 217 -14.38 -1.31 24.56
N ASN A 218 -13.53 -0.88 23.62
CA ASN A 218 -13.35 0.52 23.22
C ASN A 218 -14.34 0.92 22.13
N TYR A 219 -15.63 0.96 22.42
CA TYR A 219 -16.65 1.40 21.46
C TYR A 219 -17.75 2.20 22.15
N SER A 220 -18.58 2.87 21.37
CA SER A 220 -19.80 3.51 21.87
C SER A 220 -20.95 3.37 20.87
N SER A 221 -22.14 3.83 21.24
CA SER A 221 -23.26 3.90 20.30
C SER A 221 -22.97 4.92 19.20
N ARG A 222 -23.36 4.60 17.96
CA ARG A 222 -23.47 5.61 16.89
C ARG A 222 -24.57 6.63 17.26
N PRO A 223 -24.47 7.89 16.81
CA PRO A 223 -25.54 8.86 16.99
C PRO A 223 -26.87 8.36 16.39
N SER A 224 -27.99 8.72 17.00
CA SER A 224 -29.32 8.31 16.52
C SER A 224 -29.53 8.67 15.06
N GLY A 225 -30.02 7.71 14.26
CA GLY A 225 -30.26 7.90 12.82
C GLY A 225 -29.01 7.87 11.95
N THR A 226 -27.85 7.50 12.50
CA THR A 226 -26.60 7.33 11.73
C THR A 226 -26.35 5.85 11.47
N SER A 227 -26.21 5.49 10.21
CA SER A 227 -25.67 4.19 9.77
C SER A 227 -24.26 4.37 9.19
N PRO A 228 -23.47 3.30 9.12
CA PRO A 228 -22.28 3.27 8.29
C PRO A 228 -22.59 3.72 6.85
N SER A 229 -21.68 4.49 6.27
CA SER A 229 -21.79 5.04 4.92
C SER A 229 -20.44 5.18 4.22
N MET A 230 -19.37 4.69 4.86
CA MET A 230 -17.99 4.76 4.40
C MET A 230 -17.15 3.73 5.15
N VAL A 231 -16.13 3.19 4.50
CA VAL A 231 -15.12 2.29 5.06
C VAL A 231 -13.78 3.01 5.02
N ILE A 232 -13.06 2.99 6.14
CA ILE A 232 -11.71 3.53 6.23
C ILE A 232 -10.72 2.37 6.27
N ILE A 233 -9.73 2.44 5.40
CA ILE A 233 -8.64 1.47 5.28
C ILE A 233 -7.45 1.98 6.08
N HIS A 234 -6.94 1.12 6.96
CA HIS A 234 -5.80 1.39 7.85
C HIS A 234 -4.73 0.32 7.68
N THR A 235 -3.51 0.65 8.13
CA THR A 235 -2.46 -0.33 8.45
C THR A 235 -2.17 -0.29 9.94
N CYS A 236 -1.91 -1.46 10.52
CA CYS A 236 -1.68 -1.60 11.96
C CYS A 236 -0.38 -0.99 12.49
N GLU A 237 0.59 -0.69 11.61
CA GLU A 237 1.99 -0.39 11.98
C GLU A 237 2.62 -1.51 12.83
N GLY A 238 2.30 -2.76 12.46
CA GLY A 238 2.72 -3.97 13.15
C GLY A 238 2.02 -5.25 12.70
N SER A 239 2.38 -6.34 13.35
CA SER A 239 1.86 -7.69 13.09
C SER A 239 0.38 -7.85 13.47
N TYR A 240 -0.29 -8.81 12.85
CA TYR A 240 -1.70 -9.12 13.03
C TYR A 240 -2.09 -9.28 14.50
N SER A 241 -1.36 -10.12 15.23
CA SER A 241 -1.60 -10.38 16.65
C SER A 241 -1.31 -9.16 17.52
N GLY A 242 -0.26 -8.40 17.20
CA GLY A 242 0.00 -7.13 17.88
C GLY A 242 -1.17 -6.16 17.73
N CYS A 243 -1.72 -6.08 16.51
CA CYS A 243 -2.80 -5.17 16.16
C CYS A 243 -4.11 -5.50 16.90
N TRP A 244 -4.65 -6.71 16.74
CA TRP A 244 -5.90 -7.04 17.45
C TRP A 244 -5.70 -7.14 18.97
N GLY A 245 -4.51 -7.52 19.44
CA GLY A 245 -4.16 -7.53 20.87
C GLY A 245 -4.20 -6.13 21.48
N TRP A 246 -3.68 -5.13 20.77
CA TRP A 246 -3.76 -3.73 21.18
C TRP A 246 -5.20 -3.20 21.14
N LEU A 247 -5.92 -3.43 20.03
CA LEU A 247 -7.26 -2.88 19.83
C LEU A 247 -8.32 -3.50 20.75
N THR A 248 -8.03 -4.64 21.38
CA THR A 248 -8.87 -5.26 22.43
C THR A 248 -8.48 -4.86 23.85
N ASN A 249 -7.36 -4.15 24.04
CA ASN A 249 -6.95 -3.64 25.34
C ASN A 249 -7.80 -2.42 25.75
N SER A 250 -8.48 -2.50 26.90
CA SER A 250 -9.28 -1.38 27.44
C SER A 250 -8.49 -0.10 27.69
N GLN A 251 -7.17 -0.18 27.87
CA GLN A 251 -6.34 1.00 28.09
C GLN A 251 -5.91 1.69 26.79
N ALA A 252 -6.05 1.03 25.63
CA ALA A 252 -5.64 1.60 24.35
C ALA A 252 -6.47 2.85 23.98
N GLY A 253 -7.73 2.92 24.40
CA GLY A 253 -8.62 4.05 24.07
C GLY A 253 -8.94 4.18 22.57
N VAL A 254 -8.67 3.13 21.79
CA VAL A 254 -8.92 3.01 20.35
C VAL A 254 -9.40 1.60 20.00
N SER A 255 -10.03 1.46 18.84
CA SER A 255 -10.50 0.18 18.29
C SER A 255 -10.79 0.31 16.80
N ALA A 256 -10.80 -0.81 16.09
CA ALA A 256 -11.34 -0.93 14.74
C ALA A 256 -12.48 -1.95 14.69
N HIS A 257 -13.17 -2.06 13.56
CA HIS A 257 -14.20 -3.08 13.40
C HIS A 257 -13.58 -4.42 13.03
N TYR A 258 -12.60 -4.40 12.12
CA TYR A 258 -11.94 -5.58 11.60
C TYR A 258 -10.42 -5.43 11.57
N VAL A 259 -9.71 -6.57 11.64
CA VAL A 259 -8.29 -6.69 11.38
C VAL A 259 -8.07 -7.87 10.43
N VAL A 260 -7.36 -7.66 9.32
CA VAL A 260 -6.97 -8.69 8.35
C VAL A 260 -5.49 -9.04 8.57
N ASN A 261 -5.17 -10.33 8.64
CA ASN A 261 -3.78 -10.75 8.80
C ASN A 261 -2.96 -10.58 7.52
N GLU A 262 -1.65 -10.76 7.60
CA GLU A 262 -0.75 -10.37 6.51
C GLU A 262 -0.91 -11.23 5.25
N THR A 263 -1.52 -12.41 5.34
CA THR A 263 -1.75 -13.34 4.22
C THR A 263 -3.20 -13.36 3.73
N GLY A 264 -4.13 -12.77 4.49
CA GLY A 264 -5.57 -12.91 4.30
C GLY A 264 -6.17 -14.23 4.82
N SER A 265 -5.39 -15.12 5.45
CA SER A 265 -5.95 -16.38 5.96
C SER A 265 -6.87 -16.22 7.18
N GLU A 266 -6.83 -15.07 7.87
CA GLU A 266 -7.69 -14.80 9.02
C GLU A 266 -8.14 -13.33 9.13
N ILE A 267 -9.41 -13.14 9.51
CA ILE A 267 -9.97 -11.85 9.91
C ILE A 267 -10.43 -11.91 11.36
N SER A 268 -10.06 -10.91 12.15
CA SER A 268 -10.65 -10.64 13.47
C SER A 268 -11.73 -9.58 13.34
N GLN A 269 -12.92 -9.79 13.90
CA GLN A 269 -13.87 -8.71 14.16
C GLN A 269 -13.82 -8.31 15.63
N LEU A 270 -13.64 -7.02 15.91
CA LEU A 270 -13.46 -6.50 17.27
C LEU A 270 -14.66 -5.69 17.78
N VAL A 271 -15.36 -5.00 16.88
CA VAL A 271 -16.52 -4.17 17.19
C VAL A 271 -17.60 -4.45 16.15
N ARG A 272 -18.85 -4.64 16.59
CA ARG A 272 -20.00 -4.81 15.69
C ARG A 272 -20.20 -3.56 14.83
N GLU A 273 -20.62 -3.75 13.59
CA GLU A 273 -20.75 -2.66 12.62
C GLU A 273 -21.82 -1.62 13.02
N ASP A 274 -22.83 -2.05 13.80
CA ASP A 274 -23.86 -1.18 14.37
C ASP A 274 -23.33 -0.27 15.50
N LYS A 275 -22.13 -0.54 16.02
CA LYS A 275 -21.44 0.28 17.02
C LYS A 275 -20.40 1.19 16.39
N LYS A 276 -20.03 2.21 17.14
CA LYS A 276 -18.97 3.15 16.80
C LYS A 276 -17.65 2.66 17.40
N ALA A 277 -16.82 2.02 16.59
CA ALA A 277 -15.40 1.84 16.90
C ALA A 277 -14.65 3.19 16.90
N TRP A 278 -13.47 3.24 17.51
CA TRP A 278 -12.67 4.46 17.70
C TRP A 278 -11.37 4.36 16.90
N HIS A 279 -11.48 4.42 15.56
CA HIS A 279 -10.37 4.15 14.64
C HIS A 279 -9.88 5.40 13.90
N ILE A 280 -10.70 6.46 13.80
CA ILE A 280 -10.32 7.72 13.16
C ILE A 280 -10.66 8.92 14.06
N GLY A 281 -9.65 9.71 14.41
CA GLY A 281 -9.80 10.87 15.31
C GLY A 281 -10.36 12.11 14.61
N ALA A 282 -10.26 12.18 13.29
CA ALA A 282 -10.67 13.34 12.51
C ALA A 282 -12.18 13.63 12.56
N SER A 283 -12.51 14.93 12.50
CA SER A 283 -13.81 15.37 12.01
C SER A 283 -13.81 15.36 10.48
N TYR A 284 -14.94 15.02 9.88
CA TYR A 284 -15.05 14.93 8.43
C TYR A 284 -14.91 16.29 7.76
N ASP A 285 -14.09 16.34 6.72
CA ASP A 285 -13.97 17.46 5.80
C ASP A 285 -14.08 16.90 4.37
N CYS A 286 -15.23 17.14 3.73
CA CYS A 286 -15.46 16.65 2.37
C CYS A 286 -14.50 17.22 1.34
N SER A 287 -13.84 18.36 1.61
CA SER A 287 -12.84 18.90 0.67
C SER A 287 -11.63 17.97 0.50
N LEU A 288 -11.35 17.14 1.51
CA LEU A 288 -10.34 16.08 1.46
C LEU A 288 -10.83 14.80 0.75
N ASN A 289 -12.14 14.69 0.47
CA ASN A 289 -12.77 13.50 -0.09
C ASN A 289 -13.64 13.82 -1.32
N GLY A 290 -13.08 14.57 -2.28
CA GLY A 290 -13.74 14.87 -3.56
C GLY A 290 -15.02 15.71 -3.46
N SER A 291 -15.23 16.44 -2.37
CA SER A 291 -16.50 17.12 -2.03
C SER A 291 -17.70 16.17 -1.92
N THR A 292 -17.45 14.90 -1.59
CA THR A 292 -18.47 13.87 -1.39
C THR A 292 -19.01 13.92 0.04
N GLN A 293 -20.33 13.72 0.21
CA GLN A 293 -21.00 13.71 1.51
C GLN A 293 -20.79 14.96 2.41
N CYS A 294 -20.67 16.17 1.83
CA CYS A 294 -20.43 17.42 2.59
C CYS A 294 -21.44 17.76 3.70
N SER A 295 -22.63 17.15 3.70
CA SER A 295 -23.58 17.26 4.82
C SER A 295 -23.03 16.71 6.14
N LYS A 296 -21.94 15.92 6.09
CA LYS A 296 -21.26 15.37 7.27
C LYS A 296 -20.13 16.24 7.80
N ASN A 297 -19.83 17.38 7.18
CA ASN A 297 -18.71 18.24 7.59
C ASN A 297 -18.77 18.60 9.08
N GLY A 298 -17.63 18.48 9.77
CA GLY A 298 -17.50 18.76 11.20
C GLY A 298 -18.05 17.66 12.14
N GLN A 299 -18.65 16.59 11.61
CA GLN A 299 -19.00 15.42 12.41
C GLN A 299 -17.77 14.53 12.62
N SER A 300 -17.64 13.89 13.78
CA SER A 300 -16.62 12.84 13.97
C SER A 300 -16.80 11.74 12.92
N SER A 301 -15.73 11.41 12.19
CA SER A 301 -15.77 10.39 11.12
C SER A 301 -16.20 9.02 11.65
N ASN A 302 -15.75 8.64 12.86
CA ASN A 302 -16.18 7.40 13.55
C ASN A 302 -17.71 7.22 13.56
N ASN A 303 -18.50 8.29 13.61
CA ASN A 303 -19.97 8.19 13.69
C ASN A 303 -20.58 7.38 12.53
N PHE A 304 -19.99 7.45 11.34
CA PHE A 304 -20.56 6.90 10.11
C PHE A 304 -19.58 6.05 9.29
N THR A 305 -18.41 5.72 9.85
CA THR A 305 -17.42 4.86 9.22
C THR A 305 -17.36 3.47 9.85
N ILE A 306 -16.99 2.48 9.04
CA ILE A 306 -16.40 1.20 9.46
C ILE A 306 -14.89 1.29 9.24
N GLY A 307 -14.10 0.62 10.08
CA GLY A 307 -12.63 0.67 10.03
C GLY A 307 -12.07 -0.74 9.88
N ILE A 308 -11.26 -0.95 8.84
CA ILE A 308 -10.58 -2.21 8.56
C ILE A 308 -9.07 -1.96 8.66
N GLU A 309 -8.46 -2.63 9.62
CA GLU A 309 -7.01 -2.64 9.85
C GLU A 309 -6.36 -3.77 9.06
N HIS A 310 -5.21 -3.50 8.48
CA HIS A 310 -4.40 -4.50 7.77
C HIS A 310 -3.06 -4.64 8.48
N ALA A 311 -2.72 -5.86 8.87
CA ALA A 311 -1.42 -6.15 9.45
C ALA A 311 -0.30 -5.75 8.47
N GLY A 312 0.70 -5.00 8.95
CA GLY A 312 1.69 -4.36 8.10
C GLY A 312 1.92 -2.89 8.45
N TYR A 313 2.51 -2.15 7.52
CA TYR A 313 3.04 -0.79 7.68
C TYR A 313 2.72 0.07 6.46
N ALA A 314 2.43 1.35 6.66
CA ALA A 314 2.21 2.29 5.56
C ALA A 314 3.44 2.46 4.65
N SER A 315 4.64 2.23 5.19
CA SER A 315 5.91 2.33 4.44
C SER A 315 6.26 1.09 3.61
N GLN A 316 5.50 0.00 3.71
CA GLN A 316 5.79 -1.22 2.96
C GLN A 316 5.65 -0.99 1.44
N SER A 317 6.49 -1.68 0.69
CA SER A 317 6.61 -1.56 -0.75
C SER A 317 5.48 -2.26 -1.52
N SER A 318 4.84 -3.26 -0.91
CA SER A 318 3.70 -3.98 -1.49
C SER A 318 2.84 -4.64 -0.43
N PHE A 319 1.61 -5.02 -0.78
CA PHE A 319 0.72 -5.79 0.10
C PHE A 319 0.48 -7.17 -0.48
N ASN A 320 0.38 -8.18 0.40
CA ASN A 320 0.11 -9.56 -0.01
C ASN A 320 -1.23 -9.64 -0.77
N THR A 321 -1.24 -10.29 -1.93
CA THR A 321 -2.46 -10.40 -2.76
C THR A 321 -3.60 -11.12 -2.05
N GLY A 322 -3.30 -12.12 -1.21
CA GLY A 322 -4.30 -12.82 -0.39
C GLY A 322 -4.95 -11.90 0.66
N MET A 323 -4.18 -11.01 1.29
CA MET A 323 -4.73 -9.98 2.18
C MET A 323 -5.67 -9.04 1.42
N ILE A 324 -5.25 -8.52 0.26
CA ILE A 324 -6.05 -7.60 -0.54
C ILE A 324 -7.34 -8.26 -1.01
N GLN A 325 -7.27 -9.52 -1.46
CA GLN A 325 -8.43 -10.32 -1.83
C GLN A 325 -9.42 -10.51 -0.67
N THR A 326 -8.92 -10.97 0.47
CA THR A 326 -9.74 -11.22 1.67
C THR A 326 -10.40 -9.95 2.19
N SER A 327 -9.66 -8.84 2.19
CA SER A 327 -10.20 -7.53 2.56
C SER A 327 -11.26 -7.04 1.57
N ALA A 328 -11.13 -7.36 0.28
CA ALA A 328 -12.12 -7.01 -0.73
C ALA A 328 -13.42 -7.81 -0.57
N GLU A 329 -13.34 -9.09 -0.19
CA GLU A 329 -14.50 -9.92 0.17
C GLU A 329 -15.24 -9.34 1.37
N LEU A 330 -14.52 -8.99 2.44
CA LEU A 330 -15.08 -8.30 3.61
C LEU A 330 -15.71 -6.95 3.25
N SER A 331 -15.01 -6.14 2.46
CA SER A 331 -15.51 -4.84 2.00
C SER A 331 -16.75 -4.95 1.12
N CYS A 332 -16.85 -6.02 0.34
CA CYS A 332 -18.03 -6.34 -0.43
C CYS A 332 -19.24 -6.63 0.48
N ASP A 333 -19.06 -7.48 1.50
CA ASP A 333 -20.09 -7.81 2.48
C ASP A 333 -20.59 -6.55 3.21
N ILE A 334 -19.67 -5.75 3.77
CA ILE A 334 -19.97 -4.45 4.38
C ILE A 334 -20.74 -3.52 3.42
N SER A 335 -20.33 -3.50 2.14
CA SER A 335 -20.99 -2.68 1.11
C SER A 335 -22.44 -3.11 0.89
N GLN A 336 -22.72 -4.42 0.85
CA GLN A 336 -24.07 -4.95 0.66
C GLN A 336 -24.96 -4.66 1.87
N ASP A 337 -24.44 -4.86 3.08
CA ASP A 337 -25.19 -4.69 4.32
C ASP A 337 -25.57 -3.24 4.61
N HIS A 338 -24.66 -2.30 4.32
CA HIS A 338 -24.87 -0.87 4.60
C HIS A 338 -25.19 -0.03 3.36
N ASN A 339 -25.30 -0.66 2.19
CA ASN A 339 -25.52 -0.01 0.90
C ASN A 339 -24.49 1.11 0.62
N ILE A 340 -23.21 0.80 0.86
CA ILE A 340 -22.08 1.72 0.66
C ILE A 340 -21.59 1.60 -0.80
N PRO A 341 -21.52 2.71 -1.56
CA PRO A 341 -20.96 2.71 -2.91
C PRO A 341 -19.51 2.20 -2.94
N ARG A 342 -19.14 1.48 -4.01
CA ARG A 342 -17.85 0.80 -4.16
C ARG A 342 -16.88 1.66 -4.97
N ASP A 343 -16.62 2.85 -4.46
CA ASP A 343 -15.74 3.83 -5.10
C ASP A 343 -14.74 4.45 -4.11
N GLN A 344 -13.80 5.22 -4.66
CA GLN A 344 -12.71 5.88 -3.92
C GLN A 344 -13.17 6.94 -2.90
N TYR A 345 -14.45 7.32 -2.88
CA TYR A 345 -14.98 8.29 -1.93
C TYR A 345 -15.68 7.64 -0.74
N HIS A 346 -15.88 6.32 -0.81
CA HIS A 346 -16.60 5.53 0.19
C HIS A 346 -15.73 4.42 0.76
N PHE A 347 -14.66 4.03 0.08
CA PHE A 347 -13.53 3.28 0.61
C PHE A 347 -12.32 4.19 0.57
N VAL A 348 -11.90 4.71 1.73
CA VAL A 348 -11.00 5.86 1.83
C VAL A 348 -9.81 5.54 2.74
N ALA A 349 -8.62 6.02 2.37
CA ALA A 349 -7.45 5.95 3.26
C ALA A 349 -7.68 6.77 4.54
N HIS A 350 -7.17 6.29 5.67
CA HIS A 350 -7.14 7.09 6.89
C HIS A 350 -6.34 8.39 6.71
N GLY A 351 -5.16 8.31 6.08
CA GLY A 351 -4.31 9.46 5.78
C GLY A 351 -4.97 10.50 4.86
N THR A 352 -5.96 10.12 4.05
CA THR A 352 -6.74 11.09 3.25
C THR A 352 -7.64 11.95 4.14
N LEU A 353 -8.32 11.36 5.12
CA LEU A 353 -9.25 12.08 6.00
C LEU A 353 -8.58 12.68 7.24
N GLN A 354 -7.36 12.24 7.59
CA GLN A 354 -6.57 12.73 8.71
C GLN A 354 -5.11 13.09 8.32
N PRO A 355 -4.89 13.91 7.28
CA PRO A 355 -3.55 14.09 6.68
C PRO A 355 -2.54 14.83 7.56
N TYR A 356 -2.96 15.40 8.70
CA TYR A 356 -2.10 16.19 9.57
C TYR A 356 -1.18 15.35 10.47
N ASN A 357 -1.49 14.05 10.66
CA ASN A 357 -0.65 13.13 11.43
C ASN A 357 -0.85 11.64 11.08
N ARG A 358 -1.53 11.32 9.97
CA ARG A 358 -1.74 9.95 9.48
C ARG A 358 -1.30 9.83 8.05
N THR A 359 -0.73 8.68 7.70
CA THR A 359 -0.24 8.35 6.36
C THR A 359 -0.77 7.01 5.85
N ASP A 360 -1.37 6.21 6.72
CA ASP A 360 -1.89 4.88 6.43
C ASP A 360 -3.10 4.91 5.46
N PRO A 361 -3.25 3.90 4.59
CA PRO A 361 -2.43 2.68 4.46
C PRO A 361 -1.15 2.85 3.63
N GLY A 362 -0.71 4.10 3.39
CA GLY A 362 0.49 4.41 2.64
C GLY A 362 0.31 4.48 1.13
N PRO A 363 1.34 4.94 0.40
CA PRO A 363 1.27 5.19 -1.04
C PRO A 363 1.18 3.91 -1.88
N ASN A 364 1.58 2.76 -1.33
CA ASN A 364 1.64 1.48 -2.04
C ASN A 364 0.39 0.61 -1.84
N TRP A 365 -0.64 1.11 -1.14
CA TRP A 365 -1.92 0.43 -1.10
C TRP A 365 -2.54 0.34 -2.51
N PRO A 366 -2.89 -0.86 -3.00
CA PRO A 366 -3.27 -1.06 -4.40
C PRO A 366 -4.75 -0.69 -4.64
N TRP A 367 -5.10 0.60 -4.51
CA TRP A 367 -6.48 1.10 -4.55
C TRP A 367 -7.31 0.59 -5.73
N THR A 368 -6.75 0.57 -6.94
CA THR A 368 -7.49 0.15 -8.13
C THR A 368 -7.75 -1.35 -8.16
N ASP A 369 -6.74 -2.17 -7.85
CA ASP A 369 -6.93 -3.62 -7.71
C ASP A 369 -7.93 -3.92 -6.60
N TYR A 370 -7.82 -3.25 -5.46
CA TYR A 370 -8.71 -3.40 -4.33
C TYR A 370 -10.18 -3.09 -4.67
N LEU A 371 -10.46 -1.94 -5.27
CA LEU A 371 -11.82 -1.57 -5.68
C LEU A 371 -12.38 -2.49 -6.79
N ASN A 372 -11.53 -2.97 -7.70
CA ASN A 372 -11.94 -3.94 -8.73
C ASN A 372 -12.32 -5.28 -8.11
N ARG A 373 -11.54 -5.76 -7.13
CA ARG A 373 -11.88 -6.98 -6.37
C ARG A 373 -13.19 -6.81 -5.61
N ILE A 374 -13.41 -5.70 -4.89
CA ILE A 374 -14.68 -5.44 -4.20
C ILE A 374 -15.87 -5.55 -5.16
N ASN A 375 -15.74 -4.94 -6.35
CA ASN A 375 -16.79 -5.02 -7.36
C ASN A 375 -16.99 -6.46 -7.88
N THR A 376 -15.90 -7.19 -8.11
CA THR A 376 -15.93 -8.60 -8.57
C THR A 376 -16.61 -9.50 -7.55
N GLU A 377 -16.22 -9.43 -6.28
CA GLU A 377 -16.75 -10.25 -5.19
C GLU A 377 -18.24 -10.02 -4.95
N CYS A 378 -18.69 -8.79 -5.15
CA CYS A 378 -20.11 -8.45 -5.00
C CYS A 378 -20.98 -8.87 -6.18
N GLY A 379 -20.48 -9.74 -7.06
CA GLY A 379 -21.23 -10.21 -8.22
C GLY A 379 -21.55 -9.09 -9.20
N SER A 380 -20.79 -7.98 -9.20
CA SER A 380 -20.90 -6.97 -10.26
C SER A 380 -20.33 -7.48 -11.60
N SER A 381 -19.99 -8.76 -11.71
CA SER A 381 -19.58 -9.45 -12.92
C SER A 381 -20.79 -9.85 -13.79
N GLY A 382 -21.10 -9.03 -14.80
CA GLY A 382 -21.94 -9.47 -15.93
C GLY A 382 -23.27 -8.74 -16.18
N GLY A 383 -23.40 -7.49 -15.73
CA GLY A 383 -24.52 -6.61 -16.05
C GLY A 383 -24.08 -5.28 -16.66
N GLY A 384 -23.16 -5.30 -17.63
CA GLY A 384 -22.61 -4.10 -18.28
C GLY A 384 -21.55 -3.40 -17.42
N SER A 385 -20.49 -4.11 -17.03
CA SER A 385 -19.42 -3.52 -16.21
C SER A 385 -18.63 -2.47 -16.99
N GLU A 386 -18.33 -1.41 -16.26
CA GLU A 386 -17.45 -0.32 -16.64
C GLU A 386 -16.00 -0.81 -16.55
N ILE A 387 -15.26 -0.84 -17.66
CA ILE A 387 -13.82 -1.11 -17.67
C ILE A 387 -13.11 0.24 -17.59
N ILE A 388 -12.20 0.43 -16.63
CA ILE A 388 -11.33 1.61 -16.55
C ILE A 388 -9.91 1.19 -16.87
N VAL A 389 -9.28 1.92 -17.78
CA VAL A 389 -7.87 1.76 -18.13
C VAL A 389 -7.15 3.06 -17.78
N ASP A 390 -6.35 3.01 -16.72
CA ASP A 390 -5.48 4.08 -16.24
C ASP A 390 -4.16 4.13 -17.03
N SER A 391 -3.48 5.28 -16.95
CA SER A 391 -2.16 5.50 -17.53
C SER A 391 -1.06 4.66 -16.89
N ASN A 392 -1.29 4.14 -15.68
CA ASN A 392 -0.37 3.27 -14.97
C ASN A 392 -0.82 1.81 -15.03
N ASN A 393 -0.08 0.99 -15.79
CA ASN A 393 -0.39 -0.43 -15.94
C ASN A 393 -0.31 -1.23 -14.64
N ASN A 394 0.39 -0.75 -13.61
CA ASN A 394 0.43 -1.44 -12.31
C ASN A 394 -0.91 -1.34 -11.56
N LEU A 395 -1.79 -0.42 -11.97
CA LEU A 395 -3.13 -0.25 -11.40
C LEU A 395 -4.23 -0.88 -12.26
N ASN A 396 -3.92 -1.28 -13.50
CA ASN A 396 -4.90 -1.86 -14.39
C ASN A 396 -5.10 -3.35 -14.07
N ASN A 397 -6.35 -3.82 -14.14
CA ASN A 397 -6.60 -5.24 -14.26
C ASN A 397 -6.14 -5.70 -15.65
N THR A 398 -4.93 -6.25 -15.74
CA THR A 398 -4.31 -6.62 -17.03
C THR A 398 -5.08 -7.67 -17.82
N SER A 399 -6.01 -8.40 -17.18
CA SER A 399 -6.93 -9.31 -17.88
C SER A 399 -8.08 -8.58 -18.59
N GLU A 400 -8.36 -7.32 -18.23
CA GLU A 400 -9.45 -6.50 -18.75
C GLU A 400 -8.97 -5.26 -19.51
N GLY A 401 -7.79 -4.71 -19.20
CA GLY A 401 -7.29 -3.50 -19.82
C GLY A 401 -5.83 -3.17 -19.51
N TYR A 402 -5.19 -2.44 -20.41
CA TYR A 402 -3.83 -1.89 -20.23
C TYR A 402 -3.58 -0.74 -21.21
N ILE A 403 -2.61 0.12 -20.94
CA ILE A 403 -2.15 1.15 -21.87
C ILE A 403 -0.82 0.74 -22.53
N ASP A 404 -0.68 1.06 -23.81
CA ASP A 404 0.57 0.92 -24.57
C ASP A 404 0.94 2.27 -25.21
N VAL A 405 2.19 2.69 -25.01
CA VAL A 405 2.74 3.97 -25.48
C VAL A 405 4.14 3.78 -26.07
N SER A 406 4.48 4.56 -27.09
CA SER A 406 5.85 4.56 -27.64
C SER A 406 6.83 5.33 -26.75
N SER A 407 8.13 5.18 -26.99
CA SER A 407 9.19 5.93 -26.30
C SER A 407 9.15 7.45 -26.51
N ASN A 408 8.26 7.95 -27.37
CA ASN A 408 8.02 9.37 -27.57
C ASN A 408 7.04 9.98 -26.55
N TRP A 409 6.44 9.15 -25.69
CA TRP A 409 5.56 9.58 -24.61
C TRP A 409 6.36 9.66 -23.31
N THR A 410 6.09 10.69 -22.52
CA THR A 410 6.77 10.95 -21.26
C THR A 410 5.73 10.91 -20.14
N ALA A 411 6.01 10.13 -19.09
CA ALA A 411 5.18 10.08 -17.89
C ALA A 411 5.32 11.38 -17.10
N SER A 412 4.23 11.83 -16.49
CA SER A 412 4.18 12.98 -15.58
C SER A 412 2.95 12.84 -14.66
N SER A 413 2.76 13.79 -13.75
CA SER A 413 1.61 13.84 -12.84
C SER A 413 1.16 15.27 -12.58
N HIS A 414 -0.05 15.43 -12.06
CA HIS A 414 -0.70 16.70 -11.72
C HIS A 414 -1.86 16.45 -10.75
N SER A 415 -2.20 17.40 -9.87
CA SER A 415 -3.27 17.23 -8.87
C SER A 415 -4.68 16.95 -9.40
N THR A 416 -4.88 16.94 -10.72
CA THR A 416 -6.16 16.64 -11.37
C THR A 416 -6.05 15.47 -12.34
N ASP A 417 -4.93 14.73 -12.31
CA ASP A 417 -4.84 13.46 -13.03
C ASP A 417 -5.76 12.41 -12.39
N TYR A 418 -6.05 11.35 -13.14
CA TYR A 418 -6.74 10.21 -12.58
C TYR A 418 -5.71 9.33 -11.86
N GLN A 419 -5.85 9.24 -10.53
CA GLN A 419 -5.07 8.40 -9.62
C GLN A 419 -3.56 8.70 -9.53
N THR A 420 -2.77 8.37 -10.57
CA THR A 420 -1.30 8.27 -10.44
C THR A 420 -0.48 9.10 -11.40
N GLY A 421 -1.08 9.63 -12.46
CA GLY A 421 -0.37 10.42 -13.45
C GLY A 421 -0.98 10.35 -14.83
N TYR A 422 -0.18 10.71 -15.82
CA TYR A 422 -0.54 10.64 -17.23
C TYR A 422 0.69 10.52 -18.12
N TRP A 423 0.49 10.06 -19.34
CA TRP A 423 1.45 10.16 -20.42
C TRP A 423 1.20 11.41 -21.26
N TRP A 424 2.26 12.14 -21.61
CA TRP A 424 2.15 13.26 -22.56
C TRP A 424 3.13 13.14 -23.72
N ALA A 425 2.75 13.71 -24.86
CA ALA A 425 3.61 13.79 -26.04
C ALA A 425 3.37 15.09 -26.81
N GLN A 426 4.41 15.61 -27.45
CA GLN A 426 4.28 16.70 -28.41
C GLN A 426 3.51 16.26 -29.65
N THR A 427 2.64 17.13 -30.14
CA THR A 427 1.90 16.96 -31.39
C THR A 427 2.85 16.94 -32.59
N ALA A 428 2.64 15.99 -33.50
CA ALA A 428 3.48 15.80 -34.68
C ALA A 428 2.70 15.12 -35.81
N ALA A 429 3.08 15.37 -37.07
CA ALA A 429 2.44 14.76 -38.23
C ALA A 429 2.88 13.30 -38.43
N VAL A 430 2.61 12.43 -37.46
CA VAL A 430 3.05 11.05 -37.38
C VAL A 430 1.96 10.16 -36.80
N SER A 431 1.83 8.94 -37.31
CA SER A 431 0.91 7.93 -36.76
C SER A 431 1.46 7.29 -35.49
N ASP A 432 1.38 8.02 -34.37
CA ASP A 432 1.84 7.62 -33.04
C ASP A 432 0.79 8.04 -31.99
N GLY A 433 0.43 7.14 -31.09
CA GLY A 433 -0.68 7.32 -30.18
C GLY A 433 -0.54 6.50 -28.90
N ALA A 434 -1.16 6.97 -27.83
CA ALA A 434 -1.33 6.19 -26.61
C ALA A 434 -2.57 5.31 -26.76
N SER A 435 -2.40 4.00 -26.64
CA SER A 435 -3.44 3.00 -26.89
C SER A 435 -3.93 2.40 -25.58
N PHE A 436 -5.14 2.74 -25.18
CA PHE A 436 -5.84 2.09 -24.07
C PHE A 436 -6.55 0.84 -24.61
N TRP A 437 -5.98 -0.32 -24.34
CA TRP A 437 -6.52 -1.62 -24.69
C TRP A 437 -7.52 -2.09 -23.65
N PHE A 438 -8.60 -2.75 -24.09
CA PHE A 438 -9.59 -3.35 -23.21
C PHE A 438 -10.19 -4.62 -23.82
N TYR A 439 -10.46 -5.62 -22.98
CA TYR A 439 -11.01 -6.91 -23.40
C TYR A 439 -12.52 -6.94 -23.23
N LEU A 440 -13.23 -7.39 -24.26
CA LEU A 440 -14.66 -7.70 -24.18
C LEU A 440 -14.88 -9.19 -24.38
N PRO A 441 -15.44 -9.94 -23.41
CA PRO A 441 -15.75 -11.36 -23.59
C PRO A 441 -16.84 -11.56 -24.66
N THR A 442 -17.76 -10.60 -24.79
CA THR A 442 -18.78 -10.54 -25.82
C THR A 442 -18.76 -9.18 -26.49
N GLY A 443 -18.88 -9.15 -27.82
CA GLY A 443 -19.04 -7.90 -28.56
C GLY A 443 -20.29 -7.14 -28.11
N GLY A 444 -20.24 -5.81 -28.22
CA GLY A 444 -21.32 -4.97 -27.74
C GLY A 444 -21.09 -3.49 -28.02
N THR A 445 -22.16 -2.72 -27.87
CA THR A 445 -22.12 -1.27 -27.94
C THR A 445 -21.70 -0.71 -26.59
N LYS A 446 -20.64 0.10 -26.56
CA LYS A 446 -20.05 0.68 -25.36
C LYS A 446 -19.94 2.19 -25.48
N THR A 447 -20.22 2.88 -24.38
CA THR A 447 -19.94 4.30 -24.27
C THR A 447 -18.52 4.48 -23.73
N ILE A 448 -17.76 5.31 -24.42
CA ILE A 448 -16.37 5.61 -24.08
C ILE A 448 -16.33 7.00 -23.47
N ASP A 449 -15.79 7.08 -22.26
CA ASP A 449 -15.41 8.34 -21.62
C ASP A 449 -13.87 8.42 -21.50
N ALA A 450 -13.32 9.63 -21.44
CA ALA A 450 -11.90 9.85 -21.17
C ALA A 450 -11.69 10.93 -20.11
N TRP A 451 -10.61 10.78 -19.36
CA TRP A 451 -10.08 11.75 -18.42
C TRP A 451 -8.81 12.39 -19.02
N TRP A 452 -8.53 13.64 -18.66
CA TRP A 452 -7.27 14.30 -18.99
C TRP A 452 -6.97 15.46 -18.04
N VAL A 453 -5.71 15.90 -18.01
CA VAL A 453 -5.29 17.15 -17.36
C VAL A 453 -5.36 18.31 -18.34
N ALA A 454 -6.25 19.28 -18.05
CA ALA A 454 -6.42 20.46 -18.89
C ALA A 454 -5.29 21.49 -18.73
N GLY A 455 -4.96 22.20 -19.81
CA GLY A 455 -3.94 23.25 -19.78
C GLY A 455 -3.87 24.06 -21.09
N SER A 456 -3.34 25.28 -21.04
CA SER A 456 -3.29 26.17 -22.21
C SER A 456 -2.42 25.65 -23.35
N ASN A 457 -1.40 24.83 -23.04
CA ASN A 457 -0.52 24.19 -24.02
C ASN A 457 -1.04 22.84 -24.55
N ARG A 458 -2.25 22.41 -24.14
CA ARG A 458 -2.85 21.16 -24.63
C ARG A 458 -3.49 21.34 -26.00
N ALA A 459 -3.57 20.26 -26.77
CA ALA A 459 -4.14 20.29 -28.11
C ALA A 459 -5.63 20.68 -28.07
N PRO A 460 -6.06 21.72 -28.82
CA PRO A 460 -7.45 22.16 -28.85
C PRO A 460 -8.37 21.22 -29.65
N SER A 461 -7.79 20.24 -30.36
CA SER A 461 -8.51 19.23 -31.13
C SER A 461 -7.74 17.90 -31.12
N ALA A 462 -7.65 17.27 -29.95
CA ALA A 462 -6.97 15.99 -29.77
C ALA A 462 -7.85 14.82 -30.28
N PRO A 463 -7.38 14.02 -31.25
CA PRO A 463 -8.14 12.92 -31.83
C PRO A 463 -8.10 11.64 -30.99
N PHE A 464 -9.28 11.13 -30.65
CA PHE A 464 -9.49 9.77 -30.15
C PHE A 464 -10.05 8.89 -31.26
N ILE A 465 -9.48 7.69 -31.42
CA ILE A 465 -9.87 6.73 -32.46
C ILE A 465 -10.15 5.38 -31.80
N MET A 466 -11.31 4.81 -32.08
CA MET A 466 -11.75 3.54 -31.51
C MET A 466 -11.49 2.43 -32.51
N TYR A 467 -10.85 1.35 -32.09
CA TYR A 467 -10.58 0.17 -32.91
C TYR A 467 -11.22 -1.06 -32.29
N ASN A 468 -11.80 -1.91 -33.14
CA ASN A 468 -12.28 -3.22 -32.72
C ASN A 468 -11.16 -4.28 -32.65
N ALA A 469 -11.50 -5.50 -32.24
CA ALA A 469 -10.53 -6.58 -32.08
C ALA A 469 -9.88 -7.08 -33.38
N SER A 470 -10.44 -6.77 -34.55
CA SER A 470 -9.79 -7.03 -35.84
C SER A 470 -8.87 -5.89 -36.28
N GLY A 471 -8.67 -4.86 -35.45
CA GLY A 471 -7.85 -3.68 -35.75
C GLY A 471 -8.52 -2.68 -36.69
N SER A 472 -9.82 -2.80 -36.97
CA SER A 472 -10.57 -1.87 -37.80
C SER A 472 -11.10 -0.69 -36.98
N SER A 473 -11.01 0.53 -37.51
CA SER A 473 -11.60 1.69 -36.86
C SER A 473 -13.12 1.59 -36.87
N VAL A 474 -13.74 1.76 -35.70
CA VAL A 474 -15.20 1.77 -35.50
C VAL A 474 -15.75 3.17 -35.22
N GLY A 475 -14.87 4.17 -35.19
CA GLY A 475 -15.23 5.57 -35.04
C GLY A 475 -14.06 6.42 -34.53
N SER A 476 -14.26 7.73 -34.56
CA SER A 476 -13.34 8.70 -33.98
C SER A 476 -14.08 9.95 -33.54
N THR A 477 -13.45 10.69 -32.62
CA THR A 477 -13.91 12.00 -32.17
C THR A 477 -12.71 12.89 -31.85
N THR A 478 -12.92 14.19 -31.73
CA THR A 478 -11.89 15.13 -31.26
C THR A 478 -12.38 15.87 -30.04
N VAL A 479 -11.45 16.13 -29.10
CA VAL A 479 -11.74 16.89 -27.88
C VAL A 479 -10.82 18.09 -27.72
N ASN A 480 -11.32 19.13 -27.07
CA ASN A 480 -10.49 20.26 -26.65
C ASN A 480 -9.90 19.99 -25.26
N MET A 481 -8.61 19.60 -25.22
CA MET A 481 -7.90 19.29 -23.99
C MET A 481 -7.48 20.52 -23.19
N GLN A 482 -7.80 21.74 -23.63
CA GLN A 482 -7.56 22.96 -22.84
C GLN A 482 -8.62 23.20 -21.77
N SER A 483 -9.69 22.40 -21.77
CA SER A 483 -10.86 22.57 -20.89
C SER A 483 -11.34 21.21 -20.39
N ASN A 484 -12.23 21.22 -19.39
CA ASN A 484 -12.91 20.01 -18.88
C ASN A 484 -12.00 18.87 -18.37
N GLY A 485 -10.75 19.17 -18.03
CA GLY A 485 -9.87 18.19 -17.37
C GLY A 485 -10.26 17.95 -15.91
N GLY A 486 -9.71 16.90 -15.30
CA GLY A 486 -10.03 16.53 -13.91
C GLY A 486 -11.43 15.94 -13.73
N LYS A 487 -12.02 15.37 -14.78
CA LYS A 487 -13.33 14.69 -14.76
C LYS A 487 -13.48 13.78 -15.99
N TRP A 488 -14.46 12.86 -15.92
CA TRP A 488 -14.86 12.04 -17.06
C TRP A 488 -15.62 12.84 -18.12
N ASN A 489 -15.21 12.68 -19.38
CA ASN A 489 -15.86 13.30 -20.53
C ASN A 489 -16.24 12.25 -21.57
N THR A 490 -17.50 12.21 -21.97
CA THR A 490 -17.99 11.24 -22.96
C THR A 490 -17.47 11.56 -24.36
N LEU A 491 -16.76 10.60 -24.94
CA LEU A 491 -16.25 10.62 -26.31
C LEU A 491 -17.29 10.14 -27.32
N GLY A 492 -18.22 9.28 -26.89
CA GLY A 492 -19.31 8.77 -27.70
C GLY A 492 -19.60 7.30 -27.46
N THR A 493 -20.50 6.72 -28.26
CA THR A 493 -20.92 5.33 -28.17
C THR A 493 -20.55 4.59 -29.44
N TYR A 494 -19.86 3.48 -29.31
CA TYR A 494 -19.25 2.73 -30.42
C TYR A 494 -19.53 1.24 -30.27
N THR A 495 -19.57 0.51 -31.39
CA THR A 495 -19.81 -0.94 -31.37
C THR A 495 -18.49 -1.69 -31.54
N PHE A 496 -18.17 -2.51 -30.56
CA PHE A 496 -16.94 -3.29 -30.49
C PHE A 496 -17.24 -4.78 -30.65
N THR A 497 -16.22 -5.54 -31.06
CA THR A 497 -16.31 -6.99 -31.18
C THR A 497 -15.79 -7.67 -29.91
N ALA A 498 -16.10 -8.96 -29.74
CA ALA A 498 -15.44 -9.75 -28.70
C ALA A 498 -13.92 -9.79 -28.94
N GLY A 499 -13.13 -9.83 -27.87
CA GLY A 499 -11.67 -9.78 -27.88
C GLY A 499 -11.09 -8.44 -27.42
N TRP A 500 -9.81 -8.24 -27.70
CA TRP A 500 -9.06 -7.03 -27.34
C TRP A 500 -9.33 -5.88 -28.30
N ASN A 501 -10.03 -4.86 -27.82
CA ASN A 501 -10.32 -3.62 -28.53
C ASN A 501 -9.39 -2.51 -28.00
N ARG A 502 -9.35 -1.33 -28.64
CA ARG A 502 -8.60 -0.19 -28.09
C ARG A 502 -9.20 1.17 -28.40
N VAL A 503 -8.96 2.11 -27.49
CA VAL A 503 -9.15 3.55 -27.68
C VAL A 503 -7.78 4.20 -27.79
N MET A 504 -7.48 4.81 -28.93
CA MET A 504 -6.19 5.43 -29.19
C MET A 504 -6.31 6.96 -29.17
N LEU A 505 -5.52 7.60 -28.31
CA LEU A 505 -5.27 9.05 -28.39
C LEU A 505 -4.10 9.30 -29.33
N SER A 506 -4.37 9.89 -30.50
CA SER A 506 -3.32 10.20 -31.48
C SER A 506 -2.68 11.56 -31.21
N ARG A 507 -1.35 11.65 -31.36
CA ARG A 507 -0.62 12.93 -31.33
C ARG A 507 -0.56 13.62 -32.70
N TRP A 508 -1.17 13.02 -33.73
CA TRP A 508 -1.31 13.64 -35.05
C TRP A 508 -2.47 14.62 -35.08
N THR A 509 -2.18 15.85 -34.68
CA THR A 509 -3.12 16.97 -34.73
C THR A 509 -2.35 18.29 -34.92
N THR A 510 -3.02 19.43 -34.72
CA THR A 510 -2.44 20.78 -34.79
C THR A 510 -1.10 20.84 -34.07
N SER A 511 -0.05 21.22 -34.79
CA SER A 511 1.31 21.34 -34.26
C SER A 511 1.42 22.44 -33.20
N GLY A 512 2.41 22.33 -32.31
CA GLY A 512 2.72 23.35 -31.30
C GLY A 512 2.03 23.13 -29.95
N TYR A 513 1.36 21.99 -29.78
CA TYR A 513 0.69 21.59 -28.56
C TYR A 513 1.20 20.23 -28.03
N VAL A 514 0.69 19.82 -26.88
CA VAL A 514 0.84 18.46 -26.36
C VAL A 514 -0.52 17.77 -26.17
N VAL A 515 -0.55 16.44 -26.23
CA VAL A 515 -1.73 15.61 -25.89
C VAL A 515 -1.47 14.88 -24.57
N ILE A 516 -2.53 14.54 -23.84
CA ILE A 516 -2.48 13.93 -22.50
C ILE A 516 -3.31 12.64 -22.49
N ALA A 517 -2.65 11.51 -22.27
CA ALA A 517 -3.26 10.20 -22.08
C ALA A 517 -3.25 9.87 -20.59
N ASP A 518 -4.40 10.03 -19.96
CA ASP A 518 -4.60 9.88 -18.52
C ASP A 518 -5.39 8.59 -18.26
N ALA A 519 -6.72 8.59 -18.43
CA ALA A 519 -7.52 7.37 -18.30
C ALA A 519 -8.67 7.30 -19.32
N VAL A 520 -9.12 6.08 -19.63
CA VAL A 520 -10.31 5.79 -20.44
C VAL A 520 -11.25 4.88 -19.68
N ARG A 521 -12.56 5.08 -19.87
CA ARG A 521 -13.63 4.34 -19.22
C ARG A 521 -14.64 3.82 -20.23
N ILE A 522 -14.96 2.53 -20.17
CA ILE A 522 -15.75 1.78 -21.14
C ILE A 522 -16.96 1.19 -20.44
N ARG A 523 -18.16 1.73 -20.69
CA ARG A 523 -19.41 1.31 -20.02
C ARG A 523 -20.46 0.81 -21.00
#